data_AF-A0AAW7SV16-F1
#
_entry.id   AF-A0AAW7SV16-F1
#
_cell.length_a   1.000
_cell.length_b   1.000
_cell.length_c   1.000
_cell.angle_alpha   90.00
_cell.angle_beta   90.00
_cell.angle_gamma   90.00
#
_symmetry.space_group_name_H-M   'P 1'
#
loop_
_entity.id
_entity.type
_entity.pdbx_description
1 polymer ?
#
loop_
_entity_poly.entity_id
_entity_poly.type
_entity_poly.pdbx_seq_one_letter_code
_entity_poly.pdbx_strand_id
1 'polypeptide(L)'
;MKTSESITKMAAALLVAQKAITFASKDATNPHFKNKYADLGSVVDAVKPALNEAGIVFIQTASPSDDGKLHLSTRLMHESGEWIEDTLVMPLPKPDPQGFGSAMTYARRYALAAITGVYQDDDDGNAGSRPSGTSQPADDNPASASDVQIAIKDAKTVPELVGIMNGLSVEAQKEVRQAFNKRMGELKKAA
;
A
#
# COMPACT_ATOMS: atom_id res chain seq x y z
N MET A 1 8.34 14.77 12.81
CA MET A 1 8.09 14.21 14.16
C MET A 1 7.75 15.30 15.19
N LYS A 2 6.63 15.11 15.91
CA LYS A 2 6.13 15.90 17.03
C LYS A 2 6.03 15.01 18.27
N THR A 3 6.08 15.59 19.46
CA THR A 3 6.04 14.86 20.74
C THR A 3 5.23 15.61 21.79
N SER A 4 4.82 14.91 22.86
CA SER A 4 4.44 15.54 24.13
C SER A 4 5.62 16.30 24.76
N GLU A 5 5.33 17.10 25.80
CA GLU A 5 6.35 17.87 26.54
C GLU A 5 7.45 17.00 27.17
N SER A 6 7.08 15.79 27.60
CA SER A 6 8.02 14.75 28.02
C SER A 6 7.77 13.47 27.24
N ILE A 7 8.82 12.66 27.08
CA ILE A 7 8.79 11.34 26.43
C ILE A 7 9.47 10.26 27.28
N THR A 8 9.62 10.49 28.59
CA THR A 8 10.41 9.61 29.46
C THR A 8 9.80 8.21 29.57
N LYS A 9 8.49 8.12 29.83
CA LYS A 9 7.77 6.84 29.93
C LYS A 9 7.55 6.23 28.55
N MET A 10 7.28 7.08 27.55
CA MET A 10 7.16 6.67 26.15
C MET A 10 8.45 6.02 25.64
N ALA A 11 9.62 6.62 25.88
CA ALA A 11 10.89 6.07 25.42
C ALA A 11 11.19 4.70 26.04
N ALA A 12 10.90 4.53 27.33
CA ALA A 12 11.05 3.23 28.00
C ALA A 12 10.09 2.18 27.43
N ALA A 13 8.82 2.56 27.21
CA ALA A 13 7.81 1.68 26.62
C ALA A 13 8.13 1.30 25.16
N LEU A 14 8.62 2.24 24.36
CA LEU A 14 9.04 1.98 22.98
C LEU A 14 10.19 0.97 22.93
N LEU A 15 11.15 1.04 23.86
CA LEU A 15 12.22 0.04 23.96
C LEU A 15 11.66 -1.36 24.31
N VAL A 16 10.67 -1.44 25.20
CA VAL A 16 9.99 -2.70 25.54
C VAL A 16 9.28 -3.26 24.31
N ALA A 17 8.49 -2.43 23.62
CA ALA A 17 7.79 -2.81 22.40
C ALA A 17 8.78 -3.27 21.32
N GLN A 18 9.83 -2.49 21.04
CA GLN A 18 10.80 -2.78 19.98
C GLN A 18 11.52 -4.12 20.17
N LYS A 19 11.74 -4.56 21.42
CA LYS A 19 12.31 -5.89 21.70
C LYS A 19 11.37 -7.04 21.36
N ALA A 20 10.06 -6.81 21.36
CA ALA A 20 9.03 -7.80 21.11
C ALA A 20 8.42 -7.71 19.70
N ILE A 21 8.57 -6.56 19.02
CA ILE A 21 8.16 -6.39 17.63
C ILE A 21 8.87 -7.43 16.75
N THR A 22 8.10 -8.06 15.89
CA THR A 22 8.58 -9.08 14.96
C THR A 22 8.65 -8.53 13.53
N PHE A 23 9.07 -9.36 12.58
CA PHE A 23 9.03 -9.01 11.18
C PHE A 23 7.62 -9.16 10.63
N ALA A 24 7.19 -8.24 9.78
CA ALA A 24 5.94 -8.40 9.04
C ALA A 24 6.09 -9.56 8.03
N SER A 25 5.22 -10.57 8.14
CA SER A 25 5.27 -11.75 7.26
C SER A 25 4.90 -11.40 5.82
N LYS A 26 5.52 -12.08 4.86
CA LYS A 26 5.33 -11.88 3.42
C LYS A 26 4.27 -12.83 2.87
N ASP A 27 3.03 -12.67 3.32
CA ASP A 27 1.96 -13.59 2.96
C ASP A 27 1.15 -13.12 1.74
N ALA A 28 1.26 -11.84 1.39
CA ALA A 28 0.65 -11.28 0.20
C ALA A 28 1.57 -11.42 -1.02
N THR A 29 1.00 -11.70 -2.20
CA THR A 29 1.73 -11.94 -3.45
C THR A 29 1.25 -11.00 -4.52
N ASN A 30 2.14 -10.12 -4.98
CA ASN A 30 1.89 -9.20 -6.07
C ASN A 30 1.49 -9.98 -7.34
N PRO A 31 0.26 -9.83 -7.88
CA PRO A 31 -0.24 -10.62 -9.01
C PRO A 31 0.56 -10.42 -10.31
N HIS A 32 1.24 -9.28 -10.43
CA HIS A 32 1.92 -8.86 -11.65
C HIS A 32 3.40 -9.25 -11.65
N PHE A 33 4.06 -9.17 -10.50
CA PHE A 33 5.48 -9.54 -10.36
C PHE A 33 5.71 -10.88 -9.70
N LYS A 34 4.66 -11.50 -9.15
CA LYS A 34 4.69 -12.75 -8.37
C LYS A 34 5.65 -12.71 -7.17
N ASN A 35 6.06 -11.51 -6.78
CA ASN A 35 6.88 -11.26 -5.60
C ASN A 35 5.99 -11.12 -4.37
N LYS A 36 6.50 -11.55 -3.22
CA LYS A 36 5.77 -11.42 -1.96
C LYS A 36 6.10 -10.12 -1.26
N TYR A 37 5.10 -9.48 -0.67
CA TYR A 37 5.25 -8.26 0.11
C TYR A 37 4.49 -8.42 1.43
N ALA A 38 4.83 -7.57 2.40
CA ALA A 38 4.06 -7.47 3.63
C ALA A 38 2.94 -6.45 3.43
N ASP A 39 1.70 -6.86 3.65
CA ASP A 39 0.52 -6.00 3.55
C ASP A 39 0.28 -5.24 4.86
N LEU A 40 -0.71 -4.35 4.88
CA LEU A 40 -1.05 -3.58 6.08
C LEU A 40 -1.40 -4.50 7.27
N GLY A 41 -2.09 -5.62 7.02
CA GLY A 41 -2.45 -6.59 8.06
C GLY A 41 -1.20 -7.18 8.73
N SER A 42 -0.24 -7.61 7.90
CA SER A 42 1.04 -8.18 8.34
C SER A 42 1.85 -7.18 9.17
N VAL A 43 1.84 -5.89 8.80
CA VAL A 43 2.48 -4.85 9.61
C VAL A 43 1.77 -4.68 10.95
N VAL A 44 0.44 -4.61 10.94
CA VAL A 44 -0.36 -4.46 12.17
C VAL A 44 -0.14 -5.64 13.11
N ASP A 45 -0.15 -6.87 12.61
CA ASP A 45 0.06 -8.08 13.40
C ASP A 45 1.47 -8.16 13.99
N ALA A 46 2.48 -7.66 13.27
CA ALA A 46 3.85 -7.60 13.75
C ALA A 46 4.07 -6.59 14.88
N VAL A 47 3.33 -5.47 14.90
CA VAL A 47 3.56 -4.36 15.85
C VAL A 47 2.55 -4.28 16.97
N LYS A 48 1.27 -4.52 16.69
CA LYS A 48 0.16 -4.22 17.61
C LYS A 48 0.26 -4.99 18.93
N PRO A 49 0.57 -6.31 18.95
CA PRO A 49 0.69 -7.03 20.22
C PRO A 49 1.81 -6.45 21.11
N ALA A 50 2.97 -6.18 20.53
CA ALA A 50 4.12 -5.64 21.26
C ALA A 50 3.89 -4.21 21.76
N LEU A 51 3.24 -3.35 20.97
CA LEU A 51 2.86 -2.01 21.38
C LEU A 51 1.85 -2.05 22.53
N ASN A 52 0.80 -2.87 22.41
CA ASN A 52 -0.24 -2.98 23.43
C ASN A 52 0.32 -3.50 24.77
N GLU A 53 1.19 -4.52 24.74
CA GLU A 53 1.84 -5.06 25.93
C GLU A 53 2.73 -4.01 26.63
N ALA A 54 3.32 -3.10 25.85
CA ALA A 54 4.08 -1.96 26.38
C ALA A 54 3.21 -0.76 26.79
N GLY A 55 1.88 -0.89 26.80
CA GLY A 55 0.96 0.19 27.15
C GLY A 55 0.86 1.29 26.10
N ILE A 56 1.17 0.99 24.82
CA ILE A 56 1.15 1.93 23.70
C ILE A 56 0.00 1.59 22.74
N VAL A 57 -0.83 2.58 22.45
CA VAL A 57 -1.79 2.53 21.34
C VAL A 57 -1.23 3.29 20.13
N PHE A 58 -1.52 2.82 18.92
CA PHE A 58 -1.31 3.60 17.70
C PHE A 58 -2.64 4.11 17.13
N ILE A 59 -2.63 5.33 16.60
CA ILE A 59 -3.79 5.97 15.97
C ILE A 59 -3.33 6.57 14.64
N GLN A 60 -4.13 6.37 13.58
CA GLN A 60 -3.88 6.92 12.25
C GLN A 60 -5.09 7.73 11.77
N THR A 61 -4.90 9.04 11.57
CA THR A 61 -5.96 9.96 11.15
C THR A 61 -5.57 10.71 9.88
N ALA A 62 -6.52 10.80 8.95
CA ALA A 62 -6.38 11.61 7.76
C ALA A 62 -6.74 13.06 8.09
N SER A 63 -5.89 14.00 7.71
CA SER A 63 -6.20 15.43 7.84
C SER A 63 -6.78 15.96 6.52
N PRO A 64 -7.77 16.87 6.56
CA PRO A 64 -8.15 17.64 5.38
C PRO A 64 -6.93 18.38 4.82
N SER A 65 -6.85 18.47 3.50
CA SER A 65 -5.79 19.20 2.80
C SER A 65 -6.35 19.88 1.54
N ASP A 66 -5.85 21.07 1.25
CA ASP A 66 -6.23 21.83 0.05
C ASP A 66 -5.25 21.58 -1.12
N ASP A 67 -4.18 20.82 -0.88
CA ASP A 67 -3.10 20.57 -1.84
C ASP A 67 -3.34 19.33 -2.73
N GLY A 68 -4.50 18.67 -2.58
CA GLY A 68 -4.86 17.47 -3.32
C GLY A 68 -4.02 16.24 -2.95
N LYS A 69 -3.30 16.26 -1.83
CA LYS A 69 -2.50 15.15 -1.33
C LYS A 69 -3.14 14.51 -0.11
N LEU A 70 -2.85 13.24 0.13
CA LEU A 70 -3.20 12.60 1.39
C LEU A 70 -2.20 13.01 2.47
N HIS A 71 -2.72 13.53 3.59
CA HIS A 71 -1.96 13.77 4.82
C HIS A 71 -2.43 12.79 5.89
N LEU A 72 -1.56 11.86 6.28
CA LEU A 72 -1.87 10.85 7.29
C LEU A 72 -0.99 11.06 8.53
N SER A 73 -1.60 11.47 9.63
CA SER A 73 -0.93 11.53 10.93
C SER A 73 -0.97 10.17 11.61
N THR A 74 0.19 9.66 12.02
CA THR A 74 0.32 8.45 12.83
C THR A 74 0.88 8.83 14.19
N ARG A 75 0.13 8.53 15.26
CA ARG A 75 0.51 8.79 16.65
C ARG A 75 0.66 7.49 17.41
N LEU A 76 1.77 7.35 18.14
CA LEU A 76 1.93 6.38 19.22
C LEU A 76 1.67 7.10 20.55
N MET A 77 0.78 6.57 21.37
CA MET A 77 0.39 7.17 22.65
C MET A 77 0.49 6.13 23.76
N HIS A 78 1.24 6.45 24.80
CA HIS A 78 1.44 5.60 25.96
C HIS A 78 0.34 5.87 27.01
N GLU A 79 0.02 4.90 27.85
CA GLU A 79 -0.98 5.01 28.92
C GLU A 79 -0.75 6.17 29.91
N SER A 80 0.49 6.68 29.98
CA SER A 80 0.80 7.89 30.76
C SER A 80 0.33 9.20 30.12
N GLY A 81 -0.18 9.17 28.90
CA GLY A 81 -0.52 10.35 28.09
C GLY A 81 0.64 10.95 27.29
N GLU A 82 1.85 10.38 27.39
CA GLU A 82 2.97 10.77 26.54
C GLU A 82 2.78 10.21 25.13
N TRP A 83 3.24 10.93 24.11
CA TRP A 83 3.04 10.54 22.72
C TRP A 83 4.16 11.02 21.79
N ILE A 84 4.32 10.29 20.68
CA ILE A 84 5.06 10.72 19.50
C ILE A 84 4.14 10.66 18.28
N GLU A 85 4.30 11.58 17.34
CA GLU A 85 3.47 11.65 16.13
C GLU A 85 4.32 12.08 14.93
N ASP A 86 4.00 11.55 13.76
CA ASP A 86 4.44 12.15 12.51
C ASP A 86 3.35 12.12 11.44
N THR A 87 3.52 12.96 10.43
CA THR A 87 2.58 13.04 9.31
C THR A 87 3.27 12.61 8.02
N LEU A 88 2.75 11.56 7.40
CA LEU A 88 3.11 11.15 6.05
C LEU A 88 2.28 11.96 5.04
N VAL A 89 2.94 12.53 4.04
CA VAL A 89 2.29 13.23 2.93
C VAL A 89 2.53 12.46 1.64
N MET A 90 1.46 12.14 0.92
CA MET A 90 1.53 11.33 -0.30
C MET A 90 0.62 11.88 -1.39
N PRO A 91 1.08 11.93 -2.66
CA PRO A 91 0.20 12.27 -3.77
C PRO A 91 -0.93 11.24 -3.91
N LEU A 92 -2.09 11.71 -4.37
CA LEU A 92 -3.16 10.80 -4.79
C LEU A 92 -2.86 10.29 -6.21
N PRO A 93 -3.03 8.98 -6.48
CA PRO A 93 -2.90 8.45 -7.83
C PRO A 93 -3.99 9.00 -8.76
N LYS A 94 -5.18 9.24 -8.21
CA LYS A 94 -6.30 9.93 -8.86
C LYS A 94 -7.07 10.78 -7.85
N PRO A 95 -7.59 11.96 -8.26
CA PRO A 95 -8.40 12.83 -7.40
C PRO A 95 -9.86 12.33 -7.33
N ASP A 96 -10.05 11.07 -6.96
CA ASP A 96 -11.37 10.44 -6.81
C ASP A 96 -11.41 9.59 -5.52
N PRO A 97 -12.60 9.15 -5.06
CA PRO A 97 -12.71 8.36 -3.83
C PRO A 97 -11.91 7.05 -3.84
N GLN A 98 -11.70 6.44 -5.01
CA GLN A 98 -10.95 5.19 -5.13
C GLN A 98 -9.44 5.42 -5.03
N GLY A 99 -8.94 6.48 -5.67
CA GLY A 99 -7.57 6.97 -5.55
C GLY A 99 -7.24 7.36 -4.11
N PHE A 100 -8.20 7.96 -3.40
CA PHE A 100 -8.04 8.24 -1.97
C PHE A 100 -8.01 6.95 -1.12
N GLY A 101 -8.90 6.00 -1.37
CA GLY A 101 -8.95 4.73 -0.62
C GLY A 101 -7.70 3.87 -0.80
N SER A 102 -7.16 3.81 -2.03
CA SER A 102 -5.90 3.12 -2.33
C SER A 102 -4.71 3.81 -1.65
N ALA A 103 -4.57 5.12 -1.82
CA ALA A 103 -3.56 5.92 -1.14
C ALA A 103 -3.63 5.77 0.40
N MET A 104 -4.82 5.72 0.98
CA MET A 104 -5.00 5.54 2.42
C MET A 104 -4.39 4.23 2.92
N THR A 105 -4.67 3.13 2.21
CA THR A 105 -4.18 1.79 2.61
C THR A 105 -2.66 1.73 2.53
N TYR A 106 -2.08 2.26 1.45
CA TYR A 106 -0.64 2.34 1.27
C TYR A 106 0.01 3.23 2.35
N ALA A 107 -0.50 4.45 2.54
CA ALA A 107 0.01 5.39 3.55
C ALA A 107 0.01 4.80 4.96
N ARG A 108 -1.05 4.10 5.36
CA ARG A 108 -1.15 3.47 6.69
C ARG A 108 -0.04 2.45 6.92
N ARG A 109 0.24 1.62 5.91
CA ARG A 109 1.29 0.59 5.96
C ARG A 109 2.65 1.22 6.17
N TYR A 110 3.06 2.14 5.29
CA TYR A 110 4.40 2.74 5.37
C TYR A 110 4.56 3.65 6.58
N ALA A 111 3.54 4.45 6.93
CA ALA A 111 3.64 5.33 8.09
C ALA A 111 3.77 4.52 9.40
N LEU A 112 3.02 3.42 9.53
CA LEU A 112 3.12 2.55 10.71
C LEU A 112 4.46 1.82 10.75
N ALA A 113 4.90 1.25 9.64
CA ALA A 113 6.21 0.58 9.56
C ALA A 113 7.36 1.55 9.89
N ALA A 114 7.31 2.77 9.35
CA ALA A 114 8.35 3.79 9.58
C ALA A 114 8.42 4.23 11.05
N ILE A 115 7.27 4.55 11.68
CA ILE A 115 7.28 5.04 13.07
C ILE A 115 7.62 3.94 14.10
N THR A 116 7.35 2.67 13.76
CA THR A 116 7.66 1.51 14.63
C THR A 116 9.03 0.88 14.34
N GLY A 117 9.70 1.30 13.27
CA GLY A 117 11.00 0.76 12.84
C GLY A 117 10.91 -0.65 12.25
N VAL A 118 9.74 -1.11 11.83
CA VAL A 118 9.59 -2.41 11.17
C VAL A 118 10.09 -2.32 9.74
N TYR A 119 11.14 -3.07 9.45
CA TYR A 119 11.62 -3.23 8.08
C TYR A 119 10.60 -4.01 7.25
N GLN A 120 10.21 -3.41 6.13
CA GLN A 120 9.49 -4.08 5.06
C GLN A 120 10.53 -4.39 3.99
N ASP A 121 10.80 -5.68 3.75
CA ASP A 121 11.64 -6.10 2.62
C ASP A 121 10.81 -6.00 1.35
N ASP A 122 10.66 -4.75 0.92
CA ASP A 122 9.85 -4.27 -0.17
C ASP A 122 10.73 -4.13 -1.41
N ASP A 123 10.80 -5.19 -2.21
CA ASP A 123 11.56 -5.25 -3.47
C ASP A 123 10.89 -4.43 -4.61
N ASP A 124 10.03 -3.47 -4.25
CA ASP A 124 9.39 -2.53 -5.18
C ASP A 124 10.25 -1.27 -5.43
N GLY A 125 11.36 -1.14 -4.68
CA GLY A 125 12.33 -0.04 -4.80
C GLY A 125 13.09 0.03 -6.13
N ASN A 126 13.00 -0.98 -7.00
CA ASN A 126 13.71 -0.98 -8.30
C ASN A 126 12.98 -0.18 -9.39
N ALA A 127 11.79 0.35 -9.09
CA ALA A 127 11.04 1.21 -10.00
C ALA A 127 11.56 2.66 -10.03
N GLY A 128 12.20 3.16 -8.97
CA GLY A 128 12.49 4.58 -8.80
C GLY A 128 13.72 5.15 -9.54
N SER A 129 14.49 4.34 -10.29
CA SER A 129 15.81 4.80 -10.79
C SER A 129 16.24 4.31 -12.17
N ARG A 130 15.30 4.04 -13.10
CA ARG A 130 15.66 3.82 -14.51
C ARG A 130 15.21 4.99 -15.40
N PRO A 131 16.15 5.80 -15.93
CA PRO A 131 15.82 6.77 -16.95
C PRO A 131 15.50 6.03 -18.25
N SER A 132 14.35 6.35 -18.84
CA SER A 132 13.92 6.02 -20.21
C SER A 132 14.14 4.58 -20.67
N GLY A 133 13.10 3.76 -20.55
CA GLY A 133 12.98 2.53 -21.31
C GLY A 133 12.27 1.43 -20.54
N THR A 134 10.97 1.30 -20.79
CA THR A 134 10.13 0.13 -20.46
C THR A 134 10.05 -0.29 -18.97
N SER A 135 8.84 -0.68 -18.55
CA SER A 135 8.46 -1.25 -17.25
C SER A 135 8.44 -0.31 -16.03
N GLN A 136 7.23 -0.05 -15.53
CA GLN A 136 6.91 0.50 -14.20
C GLN A 136 5.41 0.28 -13.88
N PRO A 137 4.96 0.29 -12.62
CA PRO A 137 4.85 -0.93 -11.82
C PRO A 137 3.45 -1.15 -11.23
N ALA A 138 3.23 -2.38 -10.76
CA ALA A 138 1.99 -2.88 -10.18
C ALA A 138 2.03 -2.91 -8.65
N ASP A 139 0.94 -2.46 -8.04
CA ASP A 139 0.70 -2.45 -6.60
C ASP A 139 -0.60 -3.22 -6.31
N ASP A 140 -0.62 -3.92 -5.20
CA ASP A 140 -1.62 -4.95 -4.91
C ASP A 140 -2.88 -4.34 -4.26
N ASN A 141 -3.92 -4.17 -5.05
CA ASN A 141 -5.28 -3.76 -4.66
C ASN A 141 -6.24 -4.35 -5.74
N PRO A 142 -7.55 -4.55 -5.49
CA PRO A 142 -8.43 -5.13 -6.50
C PRO A 142 -8.38 -4.20 -7.71
N ALA A 143 -7.85 -4.73 -8.81
CA ALA A 143 -7.38 -3.96 -9.94
C ALA A 143 -8.38 -2.85 -10.30
N SER A 144 -7.96 -1.59 -10.18
CA SER A 144 -8.85 -0.49 -10.55
C SER A 144 -9.15 -0.60 -12.05
N ALA A 145 -10.34 -0.19 -12.49
CA ALA A 145 -10.76 -0.37 -13.89
C ALA A 145 -9.77 0.21 -14.91
N SER A 146 -8.92 1.18 -14.52
CA SER A 146 -7.84 1.69 -15.37
C SER A 146 -6.67 0.74 -15.53
N ASP A 147 -6.29 0.03 -14.48
CA ASP A 147 -5.09 -0.81 -14.46
C ASP A 147 -5.33 -2.09 -15.25
N VAL A 148 -6.58 -2.58 -15.17
CA VAL A 148 -7.09 -3.65 -16.01
C VAL A 148 -7.16 -3.24 -17.48
N GLN A 149 -7.58 -1.99 -17.79
CA GLN A 149 -7.59 -1.49 -19.17
C GLN A 149 -6.19 -1.36 -19.76
N ILE A 150 -5.21 -0.97 -18.94
CA ILE A 150 -3.79 -0.91 -19.35
C ILE A 150 -3.28 -2.33 -19.62
N ALA A 151 -3.52 -3.28 -18.71
CA ALA A 151 -3.14 -4.68 -18.88
C ALA A 151 -3.77 -5.31 -20.14
N ILE A 152 -5.06 -5.02 -20.40
CA ILE A 152 -5.75 -5.44 -21.62
C ILE A 152 -5.06 -4.85 -22.86
N LYS A 153 -4.68 -3.58 -22.85
CA LYS A 153 -4.05 -2.92 -24.00
C LYS A 153 -2.65 -3.47 -24.27
N ASP A 154 -1.92 -3.84 -23.23
CA ASP A 154 -0.54 -4.29 -23.32
C ASP A 154 -0.39 -5.80 -23.57
N ALA A 155 -1.48 -6.57 -23.40
CA ALA A 155 -1.50 -8.00 -23.72
C ALA A 155 -1.00 -8.25 -25.14
N LYS A 156 -0.02 -9.14 -25.27
CA LYS A 156 0.67 -9.46 -26.54
C LYS A 156 0.14 -10.72 -27.19
N THR A 157 -0.54 -11.56 -26.43
CA THR A 157 -1.09 -12.83 -26.92
C THR A 157 -2.54 -13.02 -26.50
N VAL A 158 -3.27 -13.82 -27.28
CA VAL A 158 -4.66 -14.18 -26.95
C VAL A 158 -4.78 -14.88 -25.59
N PRO A 159 -3.92 -15.85 -25.23
CA PRO A 159 -3.99 -16.50 -23.91
C PRO A 159 -3.76 -15.53 -22.75
N GLU A 160 -2.84 -14.58 -22.90
CA GLU A 160 -2.56 -13.54 -21.89
C GLU A 160 -3.78 -12.63 -21.70
N LEU A 161 -4.38 -12.16 -22.79
CA LEU A 161 -5.58 -11.32 -22.74
C LEU A 161 -6.76 -12.02 -22.07
N VAL A 162 -6.96 -13.32 -22.36
CA VAL A 162 -8.02 -14.13 -21.73
C VAL A 162 -7.73 -14.39 -20.24
N GLY A 163 -6.46 -14.61 -19.88
CA GLY A 163 -6.04 -14.78 -18.49
C GLY A 163 -6.37 -13.55 -17.64
N ILE A 164 -6.15 -12.35 -18.18
CA ILE A 164 -6.51 -11.09 -17.50
C ILE A 164 -8.02 -11.03 -17.25
N MET A 165 -8.86 -11.36 -18.23
CA MET A 165 -10.31 -11.29 -18.10
C MET A 165 -10.86 -12.26 -17.04
N ASN A 166 -10.31 -13.49 -17.00
CA ASN A 166 -10.75 -14.53 -16.07
C ASN A 166 -10.35 -14.25 -14.61
N GLY A 167 -9.35 -13.40 -14.38
CA GLY A 167 -8.91 -12.99 -13.04
C GLY A 167 -9.77 -11.90 -12.39
N LEU A 168 -10.75 -11.35 -13.11
CA LEU A 168 -11.58 -10.22 -12.66
C LEU A 168 -12.91 -10.68 -12.08
N SER A 169 -13.47 -9.87 -11.16
CA SER A 169 -14.86 -10.01 -10.73
C SER A 169 -15.84 -9.78 -11.89
N VAL A 170 -17.07 -10.28 -11.77
CA VAL A 170 -18.12 -10.15 -12.80
C VAL A 170 -18.42 -8.69 -13.11
N GLU A 171 -18.35 -7.82 -12.10
CA GLU A 171 -18.54 -6.37 -12.21
C GLU A 171 -17.38 -5.73 -12.98
N ALA A 172 -16.13 -6.05 -12.63
CA ALA A 172 -14.96 -5.52 -13.31
C ALA A 172 -14.88 -5.99 -14.78
N GLN A 173 -15.28 -7.23 -15.08
CA GLN A 173 -15.37 -7.74 -16.44
C GLN A 173 -16.34 -6.92 -17.31
N LYS A 174 -17.46 -6.45 -16.75
CA LYS A 174 -18.42 -5.61 -17.48
C LYS A 174 -17.81 -4.26 -17.85
N GLU A 175 -17.06 -3.65 -16.93
CA GLU A 175 -16.45 -2.33 -17.13
C GLU A 175 -15.38 -2.33 -18.22
N VAL A 176 -14.59 -3.41 -18.32
CA VAL A 176 -13.46 -3.48 -19.26
C VAL A 176 -13.76 -4.23 -20.56
N ARG A 177 -15.00 -4.70 -20.73
CA ARG A 177 -15.41 -5.55 -21.86
C ARG A 177 -15.19 -4.94 -23.23
N GLN A 178 -15.39 -3.63 -23.35
CA GLN A 178 -15.15 -2.92 -24.61
C GLN A 178 -13.66 -2.88 -24.97
N ALA A 179 -12.79 -2.60 -24.00
CA ALA A 179 -11.34 -2.61 -24.19
C ALA A 179 -10.84 -4.01 -24.55
N PHE A 180 -11.35 -5.05 -23.87
CA PHE A 180 -11.00 -6.45 -24.14
C PHE A 180 -11.35 -6.84 -25.59
N ASN A 181 -12.58 -6.57 -26.03
CA ASN A 181 -13.02 -6.92 -27.38
C ASN A 181 -12.19 -6.20 -28.45
N LYS A 182 -11.85 -4.93 -28.21
CA LYS A 182 -11.00 -4.14 -29.11
C LYS A 182 -9.61 -4.78 -29.25
N ARG A 183 -8.93 -5.08 -28.13
CA ARG A 183 -7.61 -5.72 -28.17
C ARG A 183 -7.65 -7.11 -28.78
N MET A 184 -8.68 -7.89 -28.47
CA MET A 184 -8.87 -9.22 -29.02
C MET A 184 -8.97 -9.18 -30.57
N GLY A 185 -9.62 -8.17 -31.12
CA GLY A 185 -9.66 -7.93 -32.56
C GLY A 185 -8.29 -7.57 -33.15
N GLU A 186 -7.50 -6.76 -32.45
CA GLU A 186 -6.14 -6.38 -32.88
C GLU A 186 -5.19 -7.58 -32.90
N LEU A 187 -5.17 -8.39 -31.82
CA LEU A 187 -4.29 -9.55 -31.70
C LEU A 187 -4.62 -10.65 -32.71
N LYS A 188 -5.90 -10.84 -33.06
CA LYS A 188 -6.32 -11.80 -34.10
C LYS A 188 -5.99 -11.34 -35.52
N LYS A 189 -5.79 -10.04 -35.75
CA LYS A 189 -5.35 -9.49 -37.05
C LYS A 189 -3.83 -9.49 -37.20
N ALA A 190 -3.11 -9.53 -36.09
CA ALA A 190 -1.65 -9.55 -36.03
C ALA A 190 -1.04 -10.96 -35.95
N ALA A 191 -1.89 -11.99 -35.87
CA ALA A 191 -1.55 -13.42 -35.92
C ALA A 191 -1.84 -13.97 -37.32
#